data_AF-A0A0F8UQX9-F1
#
_entry.id   AF-A0A0F8UQX9-F1
#
_cell.length_a   1.000
_cell.length_b   1.000
_cell.length_c   1.000
_cell.angle_alpha   90.00
_cell.angle_beta   90.00
_cell.angle_gamma   90.00
#
_symmetry.space_group_name_H-M   'P 1'
#
loop_
_entity.id
_entity.type
_entity.pdbx_description
1 polymer ?
#
loop_
_entity_poly.entity_id
_entity_poly.type
_entity_poly.pdbx_seq_one_letter_code
_entity_poly.pdbx_strand_id
1 'polypeptide(L)'
;MSFSALPNDLLLIIAECTEAQRDLSALTRCNHRLHHLLCNLLYTNNIRRFGSSGLVWAAVHGRLSVVQRMVGMGANIETRDESGWTPLDLAARNGHYAVVKLLLETGAEDQLYERHRWTPLCAAADGGYTRIVQLLLGADSMSGEFNADSPRRAINPEPRSGEELLLQMLFPKKGDSGNNSDVDLSIPLFLAAKNGHTAVASLLLADRRVHVNYQDASQRTPLMWAVSHSHAKTVKLLLENGADPSIEDCFNHTALLTAASDGNDGIVRILLAHNGSDPNCKDNKGDTPLTEAAKRGHVRVR
;
A
#
# COMPACT_ATOMS: atom_id res chain seq x y z
N MET A 1 -53.05 -19.19 19.96
CA MET A 1 -52.40 -20.29 19.20
C MET A 1 -50.90 -20.05 19.25
N SER A 2 -50.16 -20.89 19.99
CA SER A 2 -48.70 -20.84 20.06
C SER A 2 -48.13 -21.34 18.74
N PHE A 3 -47.71 -20.44 17.86
CA PHE A 3 -46.94 -20.82 16.69
C PHE A 3 -45.60 -21.37 17.17
N SER A 4 -45.38 -22.66 16.96
CA SER A 4 -44.11 -23.34 17.11
C SER A 4 -43.01 -22.54 16.40
N ALA A 5 -41.82 -22.46 17.02
CA ALA A 5 -40.66 -21.80 16.45
C ALA A 5 -40.46 -22.26 15.00
N LEU A 6 -40.47 -21.32 14.06
CA LEU A 6 -40.17 -21.63 12.66
C LEU A 6 -38.76 -22.23 12.60
N PRO A 7 -38.54 -23.30 11.79
CA PRO A 7 -37.22 -23.87 11.59
C PRO A 7 -36.25 -22.79 11.08
N ASN A 8 -35.02 -22.76 11.61
CA ASN A 8 -34.00 -21.77 11.24
C ASN A 8 -33.73 -21.72 9.73
N ASP A 9 -33.87 -22.84 9.02
CA ASP A 9 -33.67 -22.93 7.56
C ASP A 9 -34.71 -22.11 6.77
N LEU A 10 -35.97 -22.09 7.24
CA LEU A 10 -37.04 -21.30 6.64
C LEU A 10 -36.82 -19.80 6.88
N LEU A 11 -36.29 -19.43 8.05
CA LEU A 11 -35.89 -18.05 8.35
C LEU A 11 -34.72 -17.58 7.49
N LEU A 12 -33.79 -18.48 7.15
CA LEU A 12 -32.65 -18.19 6.28
C LEU A 12 -33.09 -17.90 4.83
N ILE A 13 -33.99 -18.73 4.28
CA ILE A 13 -34.53 -18.55 2.92
C ILE A 13 -35.33 -17.25 2.81
N ILE A 14 -36.13 -16.92 3.83
CA ILE A 14 -36.89 -15.66 3.88
C ILE A 14 -35.92 -14.46 3.98
N ALA A 15 -34.81 -14.60 4.72
CA ALA A 15 -33.79 -13.56 4.82
C ALA A 15 -33.06 -13.31 3.49
N GLU A 16 -32.79 -14.35 2.69
CA GLU A 16 -32.19 -14.22 1.35
C GLU A 16 -33.15 -13.55 0.34
N CYS A 17 -34.45 -13.78 0.47
CA CYS A 17 -35.46 -13.19 -0.43
C CYS A 17 -35.90 -11.77 -0.04
N THR A 18 -35.54 -11.27 1.15
CA THR A 18 -35.96 -9.95 1.66
C THR A 18 -34.85 -8.91 1.50
N GLU A 19 -34.39 -8.71 0.26
CA GLU A 19 -33.31 -7.75 -0.05
C GLU A 19 -33.75 -6.27 0.02
N ALA A 20 -35.05 -5.97 0.06
CA ALA A 20 -35.56 -4.60 0.04
C ALA A 20 -36.16 -4.17 1.38
N GLN A 21 -35.74 -2.99 1.87
CA GLN A 21 -36.26 -2.34 3.09
C GLN A 21 -37.80 -2.15 3.10
N ARG A 22 -38.45 -2.22 1.92
CA ARG A 22 -39.91 -2.20 1.76
C ARG A 22 -40.58 -3.47 2.31
N ASP A 23 -40.00 -4.65 2.14
CA ASP A 23 -40.60 -5.93 2.55
C ASP A 23 -40.52 -6.11 4.07
N LEU A 24 -39.46 -5.59 4.69
CA LEU A 24 -39.32 -5.51 6.14
C LEU A 24 -40.44 -4.68 6.78
N SER A 25 -40.82 -3.57 6.12
CA SER A 25 -41.87 -2.65 6.57
C SER A 25 -43.29 -3.20 6.37
N ALA A 26 -43.46 -4.12 5.41
CA ALA A 26 -44.71 -4.87 5.23
C ALA A 26 -44.85 -5.93 6.35
N LEU A 27 -43.76 -6.62 6.71
CA LEU A 27 -43.74 -7.61 7.79
C LEU A 27 -44.07 -7.04 9.18
N THR A 28 -43.68 -5.80 9.48
CA THR A 28 -44.09 -5.08 10.71
C THR A 28 -45.60 -5.01 10.88
N ARG A 29 -46.36 -4.91 9.77
CA ARG A 29 -47.83 -4.80 9.80
C ARG A 29 -48.51 -6.15 9.99
N CYS A 30 -47.86 -7.24 9.57
CA CYS A 30 -48.43 -8.59 9.60
C CYS A 30 -48.09 -9.36 10.88
N ASN A 31 -46.87 -9.23 11.43
CA ASN A 31 -46.48 -9.92 12.65
C ASN A 31 -45.23 -9.33 13.32
N HIS A 32 -45.40 -8.61 14.42
CA HIS A 32 -44.32 -7.99 15.20
C HIS A 32 -43.25 -8.99 15.69
N ARG A 33 -43.64 -10.20 16.12
CA ARG A 33 -42.69 -11.20 16.64
C ARG A 33 -41.81 -11.77 15.53
N LEU A 34 -42.40 -12.05 14.36
CA LEU A 34 -41.63 -12.45 13.18
C LEU A 34 -40.71 -11.33 12.71
N HIS A 35 -41.20 -10.08 12.70
CA HIS A 35 -40.36 -8.93 12.37
C HIS A 35 -39.17 -8.80 13.32
N HIS A 36 -39.34 -8.95 14.64
CA HIS A 36 -38.23 -8.86 15.58
C HIS A 36 -37.22 -10.02 15.43
N LEU A 37 -37.69 -11.25 15.18
CA LEU A 37 -36.83 -12.42 14.93
C LEU A 37 -36.08 -12.30 13.60
N LEU A 38 -36.75 -11.92 12.51
CA LEU A 38 -36.13 -11.67 11.21
C LEU A 38 -35.23 -10.45 11.25
N CYS A 39 -35.56 -9.38 11.97
CA CYS A 39 -34.66 -8.24 12.14
C CYS A 39 -33.43 -8.63 12.93
N ASN A 40 -33.53 -9.44 13.99
CA ASN A 40 -32.32 -9.93 14.66
C ASN A 40 -31.51 -10.86 13.74
N LEU A 41 -32.15 -11.79 13.04
CA LEU A 41 -31.47 -12.72 12.12
C LEU A 41 -30.88 -12.04 10.89
N LEU A 42 -31.59 -11.09 10.28
CA LEU A 42 -31.08 -10.23 9.21
C LEU A 42 -30.04 -9.27 9.78
N TYR A 43 -30.20 -8.71 10.97
CA TYR A 43 -29.18 -7.85 11.55
C TYR A 43 -27.91 -8.63 11.88
N THR A 44 -28.00 -9.90 12.30
CA THR A 44 -26.85 -10.80 12.53
C THR A 44 -26.26 -11.40 11.25
N ASN A 45 -27.09 -11.71 10.25
CA ASN A 45 -26.63 -12.30 8.97
C ASN A 45 -26.18 -11.24 7.95
N ASN A 46 -26.80 -10.06 7.98
CA ASN A 46 -26.55 -8.93 7.08
C ASN A 46 -25.48 -7.96 7.64
N ILE A 47 -24.85 -8.29 8.78
CA ILE A 47 -23.55 -7.73 9.23
C ILE A 47 -22.52 -7.87 8.11
N ARG A 48 -22.59 -8.97 7.35
CA ARG A 48 -21.69 -9.20 6.22
C ARG A 48 -21.78 -8.15 5.11
N ARG A 49 -22.92 -7.48 4.92
CA ARG A 49 -23.10 -6.44 3.89
C ARG A 49 -23.00 -5.03 4.47
N PHE A 50 -23.75 -4.74 5.54
CA PHE A 50 -23.75 -3.40 6.15
C PHE A 50 -22.63 -3.20 7.18
N GLY A 51 -22.27 -4.24 7.93
CA GLY A 51 -21.12 -4.22 8.83
C GLY A 51 -19.79 -4.16 8.07
N SER A 52 -19.73 -4.77 6.89
CA SER A 52 -18.61 -4.59 5.93
C SER A 52 -18.43 -3.15 5.49
N SER A 53 -19.49 -2.49 5.00
CA SER A 53 -19.43 -1.07 4.62
C SER A 53 -19.12 -0.16 5.81
N GLY A 54 -19.65 -0.50 6.99
CA GLY A 54 -19.37 0.20 8.24
C GLY A 54 -17.91 0.03 8.69
N LEU A 55 -17.33 -1.16 8.53
CA LEU A 55 -15.95 -1.47 8.90
C LEU A 55 -14.97 -0.72 8.00
N VAL A 56 -15.23 -0.71 6.68
CA VAL A 56 -14.50 0.10 5.69
C VAL A 56 -14.55 1.58 6.08
N TRP A 57 -15.74 2.12 6.33
CA TRP A 57 -15.88 3.52 6.73
C TRP A 57 -15.14 3.84 8.03
N ALA A 58 -15.25 2.97 9.03
CA ALA A 58 -14.58 3.13 10.31
C ALA A 58 -13.05 3.06 10.17
N ALA A 59 -12.54 2.20 9.29
CA ALA A 59 -11.12 2.09 8.98
C ALA A 59 -10.58 3.33 8.27
N VAL A 60 -11.31 3.86 7.28
CA VAL A 60 -10.95 5.11 6.57
C VAL A 60 -10.84 6.29 7.54
N HIS A 61 -11.75 6.38 8.53
CA HIS A 61 -11.83 7.51 9.46
C HIS A 61 -11.15 7.25 10.82
N GLY A 62 -10.47 6.11 11.00
CA GLY A 62 -9.73 5.80 12.23
C GLY A 62 -10.60 5.59 13.47
N ARG A 63 -11.86 5.18 13.31
CA ARG A 63 -12.84 5.05 14.40
C ARG A 63 -12.67 3.72 15.15
N LEU A 64 -11.62 3.61 15.97
CA LEU A 64 -11.24 2.39 16.69
C LEU A 64 -12.41 1.71 17.42
N SER A 65 -13.22 2.45 18.19
CA SER A 65 -14.34 1.89 18.94
C SER A 65 -15.43 1.27 18.05
N VAL A 66 -15.57 1.78 16.82
CA VAL A 66 -16.51 1.25 15.83
C VAL A 66 -15.94 -0.01 15.19
N VAL A 67 -14.64 0.00 14.85
CA VAL A 67 -13.92 -1.18 14.35
C VAL A 67 -13.99 -2.33 15.36
N GLN A 68 -13.65 -2.09 16.63
CA GLN A 68 -13.74 -3.08 17.73
C GLN A 68 -15.13 -3.72 17.80
N ARG A 69 -16.17 -2.88 17.78
CA ARG A 69 -17.55 -3.34 17.86
C ARG A 69 -17.92 -4.20 16.66
N MET A 70 -17.55 -3.78 15.45
CA MET A 70 -17.87 -4.49 14.22
C MET A 70 -17.13 -5.82 14.12
N VAL A 71 -15.86 -5.86 14.51
CA VAL A 71 -15.10 -7.12 14.56
C VAL A 71 -15.69 -8.07 15.61
N GLY A 72 -16.02 -7.57 16.81
CA GLY A 72 -16.68 -8.37 17.85
C GLY A 72 -18.08 -8.87 17.45
N MET A 73 -18.73 -8.23 16.48
CA MET A 73 -20.00 -8.64 15.89
C MET A 73 -19.85 -9.63 14.72
N GLY A 74 -18.62 -10.01 14.34
CA GLY A 74 -18.36 -10.93 13.24
C GLY A 74 -18.37 -10.29 11.85
N ALA A 75 -18.08 -8.99 11.75
CA ALA A 75 -17.86 -8.35 10.45
C ALA A 75 -16.70 -9.02 9.70
N ASN A 76 -16.83 -9.13 8.38
CA ASN A 76 -15.76 -9.68 7.55
C ASN A 76 -14.58 -8.69 7.51
N ILE A 77 -13.45 -9.08 8.11
CA ILE A 77 -12.23 -8.26 8.18
C ILE A 77 -11.61 -8.10 6.77
N GLU A 78 -11.75 -9.12 5.93
CA GLU A 78 -11.30 -9.13 4.53
C GLU A 78 -12.35 -8.57 3.57
N THR A 79 -13.26 -7.74 4.08
CA THR A 79 -14.23 -7.07 3.22
C THR A 79 -13.53 -6.09 2.29
N ARG A 80 -14.12 -5.83 1.13
CA ARG A 80 -13.52 -4.96 0.12
C ARG A 80 -14.46 -3.83 -0.22
N ASP A 81 -13.89 -2.64 -0.33
CA ASP A 81 -14.60 -1.48 -0.86
C ASP A 81 -14.81 -1.61 -2.38
N GLU A 82 -15.48 -0.62 -2.99
CA GLU A 82 -15.73 -0.59 -4.44
C GLU A 82 -14.44 -0.55 -5.27
N SER A 83 -13.32 -0.16 -4.68
CA SER A 83 -12.00 -0.12 -5.32
C SER A 83 -11.20 -1.40 -5.10
N GLY A 84 -11.70 -2.32 -4.28
CA GLY A 84 -11.03 -3.58 -3.94
C GLY A 84 -10.11 -3.51 -2.73
N TRP A 85 -10.10 -2.40 -1.97
CA TRP A 85 -9.26 -2.22 -0.79
C TRP A 85 -9.86 -2.86 0.45
N THR A 86 -9.01 -3.48 1.26
CA THR A 86 -9.39 -4.00 2.58
C THR A 86 -9.45 -2.87 3.62
N PRO A 87 -10.16 -3.06 4.74
CA PRO A 87 -10.05 -2.19 5.91
C PRO A 87 -8.61 -1.96 6.36
N LEU A 88 -7.73 -2.96 6.25
CA LEU A 88 -6.32 -2.83 6.62
C LEU A 88 -5.58 -1.87 5.68
N ASP A 89 -5.77 -2.00 4.37
CA ASP A 89 -5.19 -1.09 3.36
C ASP A 89 -5.62 0.37 3.61
N LEU A 90 -6.91 0.56 3.86
CA LEU A 90 -7.49 1.89 4.06
C LEU A 90 -7.01 2.51 5.38
N ALA A 91 -6.90 1.72 6.45
CA ALA A 91 -6.35 2.19 7.71
C ALA A 91 -4.87 2.55 7.59
N ALA A 92 -4.08 1.74 6.86
CA ALA A 92 -2.66 2.00 6.62
C ALA A 92 -2.46 3.25 5.74
N ARG A 93 -3.23 3.40 4.67
CA ARG A 93 -3.21 4.58 3.77
C ARG A 93 -3.53 5.89 4.49
N ASN A 94 -4.42 5.84 5.48
CA ASN A 94 -4.82 7.02 6.25
C ASN A 94 -4.05 7.20 7.57
N GLY A 95 -3.06 6.35 7.87
CA GLY A 95 -2.19 6.53 9.03
C GLY A 95 -2.80 6.12 10.38
N HIS A 96 -3.88 5.32 10.38
CA HIS A 96 -4.62 4.96 11.59
C HIS A 96 -3.98 3.79 12.35
N TYR A 97 -2.83 4.02 12.99
CA TYR A 97 -2.04 2.99 13.69
C TYR A 97 -2.86 2.07 14.61
N ALA A 98 -3.74 2.63 15.45
CA ALA A 98 -4.52 1.83 16.40
C ALA A 98 -5.51 0.89 15.70
N VAL A 99 -6.05 1.30 14.55
CA VAL A 99 -6.93 0.47 13.73
C VAL A 99 -6.12 -0.62 13.01
N VAL A 100 -4.97 -0.26 12.43
CA VAL A 100 -4.07 -1.24 11.78
C VAL A 100 -3.64 -2.33 12.76
N LYS A 101 -3.21 -1.93 13.97
CA LYS A 101 -2.83 -2.86 15.02
C LYS A 101 -3.94 -3.84 15.37
N LEU A 102 -5.15 -3.32 15.60
CA LEU A 102 -6.31 -4.16 15.91
C LEU A 102 -6.64 -5.13 14.78
N LEU A 103 -6.65 -4.65 13.53
CA LEU A 103 -6.99 -5.48 12.38
C LEU A 103 -6.01 -6.66 12.25
N LEU A 104 -4.71 -6.41 12.45
CA LEU A 104 -3.68 -7.46 12.43
C LEU A 104 -3.80 -8.42 13.62
N GLU A 105 -4.09 -7.93 14.83
CA GLU A 105 -4.38 -8.78 16.00
C GLU A 105 -5.61 -9.68 15.77
N THR A 106 -6.56 -9.25 14.93
CA THR A 106 -7.76 -10.01 14.58
C THR A 106 -7.58 -10.96 13.41
N GLY A 107 -6.35 -11.08 12.88
CA GLY A 107 -6.01 -11.99 11.79
C GLY A 107 -6.29 -11.42 10.39
N ALA A 108 -6.32 -10.09 10.23
CA ALA A 108 -6.36 -9.50 8.90
C ALA A 108 -5.14 -9.93 8.09
N GLU A 109 -5.36 -10.33 6.85
CA GLU A 109 -4.31 -10.70 5.92
C GLU A 109 -3.60 -9.42 5.43
N ASP A 110 -2.26 -9.41 5.48
CA ASP A 110 -1.39 -8.32 5.01
C ASP A 110 -1.03 -8.42 3.52
N GLN A 111 -1.77 -9.25 2.78
CA GLN A 111 -1.32 -9.87 1.54
C GLN A 111 -1.34 -8.96 0.31
N LEU A 112 -0.48 -9.31 -0.64
CA LEU A 112 -0.41 -8.77 -1.99
C LEU A 112 -1.70 -9.01 -2.77
N TYR A 113 -2.45 -7.95 -3.07
CA TYR A 113 -3.47 -8.04 -4.10
C TYR A 113 -2.83 -7.93 -5.49
N GLU A 114 -2.91 -9.04 -6.25
CA GLU A 114 -2.35 -9.16 -7.61
C GLU A 114 -2.82 -8.06 -8.58
N ARG A 115 -3.97 -7.46 -8.29
CA ARG A 115 -4.57 -6.42 -9.13
C ARG A 115 -3.79 -5.11 -9.10
N HIS A 116 -3.07 -4.77 -8.02
CA HIS A 116 -2.45 -3.45 -7.88
C HIS A 116 -1.00 -3.43 -7.38
N ARG A 117 -0.41 -4.57 -6.97
CA ARG A 117 0.93 -4.60 -6.35
C ARG A 117 1.10 -3.56 -5.22
N TRP A 118 -0.01 -3.24 -4.56
CA TRP A 118 -0.08 -2.28 -3.49
C TRP A 118 -0.50 -3.01 -2.23
N THR A 119 0.39 -3.01 -1.26
CA THR A 119 0.18 -3.64 0.05
C THR A 119 -0.14 -2.56 1.09
N PRO A 120 -0.66 -2.93 2.27
CA PRO A 120 -0.73 -2.03 3.41
C PRO A 120 0.63 -1.37 3.71
N LEU A 121 1.74 -2.08 3.44
CA LEU A 121 3.10 -1.57 3.60
C LEU A 121 3.44 -0.49 2.55
N CYS A 122 3.05 -0.67 1.28
CA CYS A 122 3.15 0.39 0.25
C CYS A 122 2.38 1.64 0.68
N ALA A 123 1.14 1.47 1.15
CA ALA A 123 0.30 2.58 1.63
C ALA A 123 0.95 3.33 2.80
N ALA A 124 1.50 2.59 3.76
CA ALA A 124 2.17 3.16 4.92
C ALA A 124 3.48 3.86 4.55
N ALA A 125 4.23 3.32 3.58
CA ALA A 125 5.48 3.90 3.11
C ALA A 125 5.25 5.17 2.28
N ASP A 126 4.26 5.15 1.41
CA ASP A 126 3.82 6.31 0.62
C ASP A 126 3.34 7.45 1.53
N GLY A 127 2.60 7.14 2.59
CA GLY A 127 2.15 8.12 3.59
C GLY A 127 3.18 8.47 4.68
N GLY A 128 4.33 7.78 4.74
CA GLY A 128 5.40 8.08 5.70
C GLY A 128 5.13 7.60 7.13
N TYR A 129 4.15 6.73 7.33
CA TYR A 129 3.69 6.29 8.64
C TYR A 129 4.65 5.26 9.26
N THR A 130 5.75 5.77 9.82
CA THR A 130 6.86 4.99 10.37
C THR A 130 6.41 3.90 11.37
N ARG A 131 5.47 4.22 12.26
CA ARG A 131 4.94 3.25 13.24
C ARG A 131 4.15 2.10 12.60
N ILE A 132 3.44 2.38 11.51
CA ILE A 132 2.66 1.37 10.79
C ILE A 132 3.61 0.47 9.99
N VAL A 133 4.64 1.06 9.37
CA VAL A 133 5.71 0.32 8.68
C VAL A 133 6.43 -0.64 9.63
N GLN A 134 6.80 -0.18 10.84
CA GLN A 134 7.41 -1.05 11.85
C GLN A 134 6.53 -2.24 12.23
N LEU A 135 5.24 -1.98 12.41
CA LEU A 135 4.26 -2.99 12.79
C LEU A 135 4.07 -4.02 11.68
N LEU A 136 3.95 -3.58 10.42
CA LEU A 136 3.80 -4.46 9.26
C LEU A 136 5.07 -5.26 8.92
N LEU A 137 6.26 -4.73 9.22
CA LEU A 137 7.53 -5.46 9.06
C LEU A 137 7.75 -6.54 10.14
N GLY A 138 6.81 -6.73 11.08
CA GLY A 138 6.95 -7.69 12.17
C GLY A 138 7.94 -7.27 13.26
N ALA A 139 8.36 -5.99 13.30
CA ALA A 139 9.27 -5.51 14.34
C ALA A 139 8.58 -5.37 15.72
N ASP A 140 7.26 -5.56 15.79
CA ASP A 140 6.45 -5.54 17.01
C ASP A 140 5.87 -6.95 17.35
N SER A 141 6.40 -8.02 16.75
CA SER A 141 5.92 -9.40 16.95
C SER A 141 6.14 -9.91 18.38
N MET A 142 5.16 -9.64 19.24
CA MET A 142 4.76 -10.58 20.29
C MET A 142 3.69 -11.51 19.70
N SER A 143 4.06 -12.79 19.59
CA SER A 143 3.22 -13.99 19.42
C SER A 143 2.38 -14.16 18.15
N GLY A 144 2.72 -15.19 17.36
CA GLY A 144 1.81 -15.83 16.41
C GLY A 144 2.54 -16.39 15.20
N GLU A 145 2.65 -17.72 15.12
CA GLU A 145 3.24 -18.45 13.99
C GLU A 145 2.51 -18.12 12.68
N PHE A 146 3.18 -17.45 11.73
CA PHE A 146 2.65 -17.25 10.38
C PHE A 146 3.07 -18.41 9.49
N ASN A 147 2.08 -19.18 9.02
CA ASN A 147 2.28 -20.28 8.08
C ASN A 147 2.67 -19.74 6.69
N ALA A 148 3.84 -20.14 6.22
CA ALA A 148 4.46 -19.69 4.97
C ALA A 148 3.86 -20.32 3.68
N ASP A 149 2.76 -21.07 3.77
CA ASP A 149 2.38 -22.05 2.74
C ASP A 149 0.97 -21.90 2.12
N SER A 150 0.32 -20.75 2.26
CA SER A 150 -1.02 -20.57 1.67
C SER A 150 -0.97 -20.33 0.15
N PRO A 151 -1.67 -21.15 -0.67
CA PRO A 151 -1.62 -21.07 -2.13
C PRO A 151 -2.38 -19.85 -2.67
N ARG A 152 -1.67 -19.08 -3.50
CA ARG A 152 -2.09 -17.81 -4.13
C ARG A 152 -3.22 -18.05 -5.14
N ARG A 153 -4.34 -17.35 -5.01
CA ARG A 153 -5.48 -17.44 -5.94
C ARG A 153 -5.64 -16.15 -6.74
N ALA A 154 -5.31 -16.23 -8.03
CA ALA A 154 -5.47 -15.15 -9.00
C ALA A 154 -6.95 -14.87 -9.30
N ILE A 155 -7.38 -13.62 -9.14
CA ILE A 155 -8.69 -13.14 -9.64
C ILE A 155 -8.55 -11.69 -10.14
N ASN A 156 -8.72 -11.49 -11.45
CA ASN A 156 -8.71 -10.19 -12.15
C ASN A 156 -10.03 -9.43 -11.95
N PRO A 157 -10.01 -8.12 -11.64
CA PRO A 157 -10.49 -7.10 -12.63
C PRO A 157 -9.68 -5.76 -12.76
N GLU A 158 -10.25 -4.67 -13.33
CA GLU A 158 -9.62 -3.40 -13.80
C GLU A 158 -9.30 -2.28 -12.75
N PRO A 159 -8.33 -1.36 -12.99
CA PRO A 159 -7.93 -0.28 -12.05
C PRO A 159 -8.85 0.96 -12.04
N ARG A 160 -8.96 1.65 -10.88
CA ARG A 160 -9.90 2.77 -10.68
C ARG A 160 -9.26 4.09 -10.19
N SER A 161 -7.97 4.14 -9.83
CA SER A 161 -7.29 5.40 -9.49
C SER A 161 -6.01 5.69 -10.31
N GLY A 162 -5.64 6.97 -10.40
CA GLY A 162 -4.49 7.45 -11.18
C GLY A 162 -3.11 7.04 -10.61
N GLU A 163 -3.01 6.89 -9.29
CA GLU A 163 -1.78 6.45 -8.61
C GLU A 163 -1.55 4.93 -8.77
N GLU A 164 -2.65 4.15 -8.83
CA GLU A 164 -2.63 2.70 -9.10
C GLU A 164 -2.11 2.38 -10.50
N LEU A 165 -2.50 3.19 -11.49
CA LEU A 165 -2.05 3.05 -12.88
C LEU A 165 -0.54 3.30 -12.97
N LEU A 166 -0.04 4.29 -12.22
CA LEU A 166 1.35 4.71 -12.23
C LEU A 166 2.28 3.58 -11.75
N LEU A 167 1.90 2.78 -10.76
CA LEU A 167 2.72 1.65 -10.32
C LEU A 167 2.62 0.42 -11.19
N GLN A 168 1.47 0.13 -11.79
CA GLN A 168 1.39 -0.91 -12.82
C GLN A 168 2.24 -0.55 -14.04
N MET A 169 2.23 0.73 -14.43
CA MET A 169 3.07 1.25 -15.52
C MET A 169 4.55 1.27 -15.14
N LEU A 170 4.89 1.65 -13.90
CA LEU A 170 6.27 1.71 -13.42
C LEU A 170 6.82 0.34 -13.04
N PHE A 171 6.01 -0.65 -12.72
CA PHE A 171 6.49 -1.98 -12.34
C PHE A 171 5.74 -3.09 -13.08
N PRO A 172 5.87 -3.15 -14.41
CA PRO A 172 5.18 -4.14 -15.23
C PRO A 172 5.62 -5.56 -14.88
N LYS A 173 4.71 -6.53 -15.01
CA LYS A 173 5.02 -7.95 -14.80
C LYS A 173 6.11 -8.37 -15.79
N LYS A 174 7.28 -8.80 -15.27
CA LYS A 174 8.26 -9.53 -16.08
C LYS A 174 7.64 -10.90 -16.36
N GLY A 175 7.48 -11.26 -17.64
CA GLY A 175 6.83 -12.50 -18.05
C GLY A 175 7.47 -13.74 -17.39
N ASP A 176 6.61 -14.51 -16.73
CA ASP A 176 6.70 -15.94 -16.38
C ASP A 176 8.10 -16.58 -16.16
N SER A 177 8.99 -15.93 -15.42
CA SER A 177 10.27 -16.55 -15.04
C SER A 177 10.72 -16.14 -13.64
N GLY A 178 10.47 -17.05 -12.69
CA GLY A 178 11.27 -17.22 -11.47
C GLY A 178 11.01 -16.22 -10.34
N ASN A 179 10.48 -16.74 -9.22
CA ASN A 179 10.47 -16.16 -7.88
C ASN A 179 9.86 -14.76 -7.74
N ASN A 180 8.52 -14.75 -7.70
CA ASN A 180 7.69 -13.57 -7.45
C ASN A 180 7.60 -13.19 -5.94
N SER A 181 8.65 -13.45 -5.16
CA SER A 181 8.72 -13.18 -3.71
C SER A 181 9.67 -12.05 -3.32
N ASP A 182 10.64 -11.70 -4.17
CA ASP A 182 11.72 -10.75 -3.82
C ASP A 182 11.43 -9.30 -4.24
N VAL A 183 10.34 -9.05 -4.95
CA VAL A 183 9.99 -7.72 -5.50
C VAL A 183 9.09 -6.89 -4.56
N ASP A 184 8.86 -7.37 -3.34
CA ASP A 184 7.80 -6.87 -2.46
C ASP A 184 8.23 -5.63 -1.65
N LEU A 185 9.46 -5.59 -1.13
CA LEU A 185 9.95 -4.44 -0.34
C LEU A 185 10.60 -3.32 -1.16
N SER A 186 10.93 -3.59 -2.42
CA SER A 186 11.50 -2.60 -3.33
C SER A 186 10.50 -1.48 -3.68
N ILE A 187 9.20 -1.81 -3.76
CA ILE A 187 8.15 -0.82 -4.05
C ILE A 187 7.93 0.13 -2.86
N PRO A 188 7.74 -0.34 -1.60
CA PRO A 188 7.71 0.53 -0.42
C PRO A 188 8.94 1.43 -0.31
N LEU A 189 10.16 0.92 -0.60
CA LEU A 189 11.37 1.73 -0.54
C LEU A 189 11.32 2.85 -1.58
N PHE A 190 10.90 2.53 -2.80
CA PHE A 190 10.74 3.49 -3.88
C PHE A 190 9.75 4.60 -3.51
N LEU A 191 8.58 4.25 -2.95
CA LEU A 191 7.58 5.23 -2.52
C LEU A 191 8.11 6.12 -1.39
N ALA A 192 8.79 5.53 -0.41
CA ALA A 192 9.45 6.28 0.65
C ALA A 192 10.55 7.22 0.12
N ALA A 193 11.30 6.79 -0.90
CA ALA A 193 12.34 7.59 -1.54
C ALA A 193 11.76 8.77 -2.33
N LYS A 194 10.71 8.51 -3.12
CA LYS A 194 9.98 9.51 -3.91
C LYS A 194 9.38 10.62 -3.05
N ASN A 195 8.78 10.27 -1.91
CA ASN A 195 8.13 11.24 -1.01
C ASN A 195 9.08 11.78 0.09
N GLY A 196 10.34 11.35 0.12
CA GLY A 196 11.32 11.87 1.07
C GLY A 196 11.15 11.35 2.50
N HIS A 197 10.45 10.23 2.70
CA HIS A 197 10.20 9.60 3.98
C HIS A 197 11.42 8.84 4.50
N THR A 198 12.45 9.61 4.89
CA THR A 198 13.75 9.11 5.41
C THR A 198 13.62 8.04 6.49
N ALA A 199 12.76 8.25 7.49
CA ALA A 199 12.57 7.30 8.59
C ALA A 199 11.99 5.96 8.13
N VAL A 200 11.06 5.99 7.17
CA VAL A 200 10.53 4.78 6.54
C VAL A 200 11.61 4.10 5.71
N ALA A 201 12.35 4.86 4.89
CA ALA A 201 13.44 4.32 4.10
C ALA A 201 14.51 3.64 4.97
N SER A 202 14.88 4.22 6.12
CA SER A 202 15.83 3.57 7.06
C SER A 202 15.31 2.23 7.59
N LEU A 203 14.01 2.12 7.86
CA LEU A 203 13.44 0.88 8.38
C LEU A 203 13.40 -0.21 7.30
N LEU A 204 13.05 0.17 6.07
CA LEU A 204 13.03 -0.76 4.96
C LEU A 204 14.44 -1.26 4.63
N LEU A 205 15.43 -0.37 4.59
CA LEU A 205 16.84 -0.74 4.32
C LEU A 205 17.48 -1.59 5.42
N ALA A 206 16.89 -1.66 6.61
CA ALA A 206 17.34 -2.57 7.66
C ALA A 206 17.04 -4.06 7.31
N ASP A 207 16.08 -4.31 6.41
CA ASP A 207 15.75 -5.65 5.94
C ASP A 207 16.67 -6.06 4.77
N ARG A 208 17.37 -7.19 4.93
CA ARG A 208 18.33 -7.70 3.94
C ARG A 208 17.70 -8.12 2.61
N ARG A 209 16.37 -8.26 2.57
CA ARG A 209 15.63 -8.59 1.34
C ARG A 209 15.45 -7.39 0.42
N VAL A 210 15.75 -6.17 0.87
CA VAL A 210 15.51 -4.96 0.08
C VAL A 210 16.58 -4.76 -0.99
N HIS A 211 16.14 -4.72 -2.24
CA HIS A 211 16.99 -4.37 -3.37
C HIS A 211 17.02 -2.86 -3.59
N VAL A 212 18.04 -2.21 -3.01
CA VAL A 212 18.21 -0.73 -3.03
C VAL A 212 18.31 -0.17 -4.45
N ASN A 213 18.86 -0.95 -5.38
CA ASN A 213 19.09 -0.57 -6.78
C ASN A 213 18.02 -1.09 -7.74
N TYR A 214 16.85 -1.47 -7.23
CA TYR A 214 15.74 -1.91 -8.07
C TYR A 214 15.31 -0.80 -9.04
N GLN A 215 14.98 -1.17 -10.28
CA GLN A 215 14.64 -0.23 -11.34
C GLN A 215 13.15 -0.29 -11.70
N ASP A 216 12.54 0.87 -11.91
CA ASP A 216 11.20 0.99 -12.48
C ASP A 216 11.20 0.72 -14.00
N ALA A 217 10.04 0.84 -14.66
CA ALA A 217 9.84 0.60 -16.09
C ALA A 217 10.62 1.59 -16.96
N SER A 218 10.93 2.76 -16.41
CA SER A 218 11.82 3.77 -17.02
C SER A 218 13.28 3.55 -16.64
N GLN A 219 13.61 2.41 -16.04
CA GLN A 219 14.94 2.07 -15.53
C GLN A 219 15.45 2.98 -14.40
N ARG A 220 14.57 3.73 -13.73
CA ARG A 220 14.97 4.62 -12.63
C ARG A 220 15.04 3.89 -11.30
N THR A 221 16.05 4.24 -10.50
CA THR A 221 16.25 3.72 -9.15
C THR A 221 15.57 4.59 -8.08
N PRO A 222 15.31 4.07 -6.87
CA PRO A 222 14.85 4.88 -5.73
C PRO A 222 15.72 6.12 -5.47
N LEU A 223 17.03 6.01 -5.72
CA LEU A 223 17.99 7.12 -5.62
C LEU A 223 17.64 8.25 -6.59
N MET A 224 17.39 7.96 -7.86
CA MET A 224 17.03 8.96 -8.88
C MET A 224 15.73 9.69 -8.52
N TRP A 225 14.74 8.98 -7.97
CA TRP A 225 13.49 9.58 -7.53
C TRP A 225 13.70 10.52 -6.34
N ALA A 226 14.48 10.12 -5.35
CA ALA A 226 14.86 10.98 -4.23
C ALA A 226 15.64 12.22 -4.69
N VAL A 227 16.50 12.08 -5.72
CA VAL A 227 17.22 13.21 -6.33
C VAL A 227 16.27 14.18 -7.03
N SER A 228 15.38 13.67 -7.90
CA SER A 228 14.45 14.50 -8.67
C SER A 228 13.46 15.27 -7.78
N HIS A 229 13.11 14.72 -6.61
CA HIS A 229 12.26 15.38 -5.62
C HIS A 229 13.05 16.17 -4.57
N SER A 230 14.36 16.35 -4.77
CA SER A 230 15.25 17.15 -3.93
C SER A 230 15.37 16.67 -2.47
N HIS A 231 15.24 15.37 -2.21
CA HIS A 231 15.25 14.78 -0.87
C HIS A 231 16.67 14.43 -0.40
N ALA A 232 17.51 15.44 -0.15
CA ALA A 232 18.94 15.28 0.17
C ALA A 232 19.23 14.30 1.34
N LYS A 233 18.40 14.28 2.39
CA LYS A 233 18.57 13.34 3.50
C LYS A 233 18.33 11.89 3.07
N THR A 234 17.33 11.64 2.24
CA THR A 234 17.02 10.31 1.71
C THR A 234 18.08 9.85 0.72
N VAL A 235 18.59 10.76 -0.11
CA VAL A 235 19.73 10.51 -1.02
C VAL A 235 20.94 10.02 -0.22
N LYS A 236 21.32 10.75 0.84
CA LYS A 236 22.46 10.36 1.69
C LYS A 236 22.26 8.97 2.30
N LEU A 237 21.08 8.72 2.85
CA LEU A 237 20.72 7.45 3.47
C LEU A 237 20.75 6.28 2.47
N LEU A 238 20.26 6.48 1.24
CA LEU A 238 20.30 5.45 0.18
C LEU A 238 21.76 5.14 -0.22
N LEU A 239 22.60 6.16 -0.39
CA LEU A 239 24.02 6.01 -0.73
C LEU A 239 24.82 5.30 0.38
N GLU A 240 24.51 5.57 1.65
CA GLU A 240 25.11 4.89 2.80
C GLU A 240 24.73 3.40 2.87
N ASN A 241 23.59 3.02 2.27
CA ASN A 241 23.07 1.65 2.23
C ASN A 241 23.30 0.95 0.87
N GLY A 242 24.29 1.41 0.09
CA GLY A 242 24.72 0.72 -1.13
C GLY A 242 23.90 1.04 -2.39
N ALA A 243 23.17 2.17 -2.40
CA ALA A 243 22.62 2.68 -3.66
C ALA A 243 23.76 3.06 -4.63
N ASP A 244 23.66 2.60 -5.87
CA ASP A 244 24.63 2.85 -6.92
C ASP A 244 24.22 4.10 -7.73
N PRO A 245 24.98 5.21 -7.65
CA PRO A 245 24.68 6.44 -8.38
C PRO A 245 25.00 6.35 -9.89
N SER A 246 25.71 5.31 -10.33
CA SER A 246 26.13 5.13 -11.73
C SER A 246 25.08 4.48 -12.61
N ILE A 247 24.03 3.89 -12.00
CA ILE A 247 22.93 3.29 -12.75
C ILE A 247 22.28 4.35 -13.64
N GLU A 248 21.92 3.96 -14.85
CA GLU A 248 21.31 4.80 -15.88
C GLU A 248 19.82 4.49 -16.05
N ASP A 249 19.03 5.53 -16.30
CA ASP A 249 17.63 5.38 -16.71
C ASP A 249 17.51 5.13 -18.23
N CYS A 250 16.28 5.02 -18.75
CA CYS A 250 16.07 4.79 -20.19
C CYS A 250 16.53 5.94 -21.12
N PHE A 251 16.95 7.08 -20.57
CA PHE A 251 17.54 8.21 -21.29
C PHE A 251 19.04 8.35 -21.04
N ASN A 252 19.66 7.36 -20.39
CA ASN A 252 21.04 7.38 -19.93
C ASN A 252 21.31 8.48 -18.88
N HIS A 253 20.28 8.94 -18.16
CA HIS A 253 20.51 9.82 -17.03
C HIS A 253 20.95 9.01 -15.81
N THR A 254 22.08 9.40 -15.24
CA THR A 254 22.52 8.98 -13.91
C THR A 254 21.90 9.89 -12.84
N ALA A 255 21.98 9.48 -11.57
CA ALA A 255 21.55 10.32 -10.45
C ALA A 255 22.23 11.71 -10.46
N LEU A 256 23.48 11.79 -10.92
CA LEU A 256 24.23 13.04 -11.02
C LEU A 256 23.71 13.94 -12.16
N LEU A 257 23.41 13.36 -13.33
CA LEU A 257 22.78 14.08 -14.45
C LEU A 257 21.44 14.66 -14.03
N THR A 258 20.59 13.88 -13.35
CA THR A 258 19.30 14.36 -12.82
C THR A 258 19.49 15.53 -11.85
N ALA A 259 20.40 15.40 -10.87
CA ALA A 259 20.67 16.46 -9.89
C ALA A 259 21.17 17.76 -10.54
N ALA A 260 22.02 17.64 -11.55
CA ALA A 260 22.56 18.77 -12.28
C ALA A 260 21.50 19.45 -13.17
N SER A 261 20.62 18.66 -13.79
CA SER A 261 19.50 19.12 -14.60
C SER A 261 18.46 19.90 -13.77
N ASP A 262 18.24 19.49 -12.53
CA ASP A 262 17.32 20.15 -11.59
C ASP A 262 17.98 21.34 -10.87
N GLY A 263 19.31 21.52 -10.99
CA GLY A 263 20.05 22.63 -10.37
C GLY A 263 20.31 22.44 -8.88
N ASN A 264 20.21 21.22 -8.36
CA ASN A 264 20.31 20.90 -6.94
C ASN A 264 21.77 20.81 -6.48
N ASP A 265 22.42 21.96 -6.24
CA ASP A 265 23.84 22.04 -5.86
C ASP A 265 24.19 21.22 -4.61
N GLY A 266 23.30 21.16 -3.62
CA GLY A 266 23.49 20.35 -2.41
C GLY A 266 23.54 18.85 -2.70
N ILE A 267 22.67 18.36 -3.58
CA ILE A 267 22.61 16.93 -3.96
C ILE A 267 23.78 16.57 -4.89
N VAL A 268 24.14 17.46 -5.82
CA VAL A 268 25.34 17.30 -6.65
C VAL A 268 26.58 17.11 -5.77
N ARG A 269 26.75 17.94 -4.73
CA ARG A 269 27.87 17.78 -3.78
C ARG A 269 27.82 16.46 -3.02
N ILE A 270 26.64 16.00 -2.61
CA ILE A 270 26.48 14.70 -1.93
C ILE A 270 26.88 13.56 -2.86
N LEU A 271 26.43 13.58 -4.11
CA LEU A 271 26.72 12.54 -5.10
C LEU A 271 28.21 12.54 -5.49
N LEU A 272 28.81 13.70 -5.72
CA LEU A 272 30.24 13.82 -6.04
C LEU A 272 31.15 13.43 -4.86
N ALA A 273 30.68 13.59 -3.62
CA ALA A 273 31.40 13.15 -2.44
C ALA A 273 31.33 11.63 -2.23
N HIS A 274 30.42 10.92 -2.90
CA HIS A 274 30.28 9.47 -2.81
C HIS A 274 31.08 8.79 -3.94
N ASN A 275 31.84 7.76 -3.57
CA ASN A 275 32.64 7.01 -4.53
C ASN A 275 31.74 6.21 -5.47
N GLY A 276 31.75 6.56 -6.76
CA GLY A 276 30.98 5.87 -7.79
C GLY A 276 30.26 6.82 -8.76
N SER A 277 30.12 8.10 -8.41
CA SER A 277 29.56 9.10 -9.32
C SER A 277 30.61 9.58 -10.32
N ASP A 278 30.39 9.36 -11.62
CA ASP A 278 31.24 9.92 -12.67
C ASP A 278 30.77 11.33 -13.06
N PRO A 279 31.55 12.41 -12.80
CA PRO A 279 31.19 13.77 -13.24
C PRO A 279 31.17 13.95 -14.76
N ASN A 280 31.75 13.02 -15.52
CA ASN A 280 31.81 13.05 -16.97
C ASN A 280 30.85 12.06 -17.65
N CYS A 281 29.92 11.46 -16.88
CA CYS A 281 28.86 10.64 -17.45
C CYS A 281 28.08 11.42 -18.53
N LYS A 282 27.55 10.72 -19.53
CA LYS A 282 26.88 11.35 -20.67
C LYS A 282 25.48 10.78 -20.84
N ASP A 283 24.53 11.67 -21.06
CA ASP A 283 23.17 11.28 -21.45
C ASP A 283 23.13 10.80 -22.92
N ASN A 284 21.92 10.47 -23.39
CA ASN A 284 21.69 10.07 -24.78
C ASN A 284 21.96 11.16 -25.84
N LYS A 285 22.11 12.42 -25.45
CA LYS A 285 22.50 13.55 -26.32
C LYS A 285 24.01 13.80 -26.27
N GLY A 286 24.74 13.09 -25.40
CA GLY A 286 26.16 13.29 -25.16
C GLY A 286 26.46 14.42 -24.17
N ASP A 287 25.44 14.94 -23.49
CA ASP A 287 25.57 16.00 -22.49
C ASP A 287 26.07 15.42 -21.16
N THR A 288 27.08 16.08 -20.61
CA THR A 288 27.58 15.88 -19.24
C THR A 288 26.73 16.61 -18.21
N PRO A 289 26.81 16.24 -16.91
CA PRO A 289 26.17 17.00 -15.82
C PRO A 289 26.46 18.50 -15.88
N LEU A 290 27.71 18.88 -16.17
CA LEU A 290 28.11 20.28 -16.28
C LEU A 290 27.46 20.99 -17.46
N THR A 291 27.42 20.35 -18.63
CA THR A 291 26.79 20.94 -19.82
C THR A 291 25.28 21.05 -19.68
N GLU A 292 24.62 20.07 -19.03
CA GLU A 292 23.18 20.12 -18.78
C GLU A 292 22.82 21.22 -17.76
N ALA A 293 23.59 21.35 -16.67
CA ALA A 293 23.45 22.45 -15.72
C ALA A 293 23.64 23.82 -16.41
N ALA A 294 24.64 23.94 -17.29
CA ALA A 294 24.89 25.18 -18.04
C ALA A 294 23.75 25.52 -19.01
N LYS A 295 23.20 24.53 -19.74
CA LYS A 295 22.06 24.72 -20.65
C LYS A 295 20.81 25.23 -19.93
N ARG A 296 20.59 24.79 -18.70
CA ARG A 296 19.45 25.19 -17.86
C ARG A 296 19.71 26.46 -17.03
N GLY A 297 20.91 27.02 -17.09
CA GLY A 297 21.27 28.26 -16.40
C GLY A 297 21.63 28.08 -14.91
N HIS A 298 21.98 26.87 -14.49
CA HIS A 298 22.28 26.55 -13.09
C HIS A 298 23.73 26.88 -12.72
N VAL A 299 24.00 28.16 -12.46
CA VAL A 299 25.36 28.69 -12.20
C VAL A 299 26.03 28.12 -10.94
N ARG A 300 25.25 27.58 -10.00
CA ARG A 300 25.75 27.04 -8.72
C ARG A 300 26.26 25.61 -8.81
N VAL A 301 25.84 24.85 -9.84
CA VAL A 301 26.27 23.49 -10.10
C VAL A 301 27.58 23.56 -10.88
N ARG A 302 28.71 23.36 -10.20
CA ARG A 302 30.07 23.46 -10.73
C ARG A 302 31.01 22.50 -10.03
#